data_AF-A0A2U3P1Y0-F1
#
_entry.id   AF-A0A2U3P1Y0-F1
#
_cell.length_a   1.000
_cell.length_b   1.000
_cell.length_c   1.000
_cell.angle_alpha   90.00
_cell.angle_beta   90.00
_cell.angle_gamma   90.00
#
_symmetry.space_group_name_H-M   'P 1'
#
loop_
_entity.id
_entity.type
_entity.pdbx_description
1 polymer ?
#
loop_
_entity_poly.entity_id
_entity_poly.type
_entity_poly.pdbx_seq_one_letter_code
_entity_poly.pdbx_strand_id
1 'polypeptide(L)'
;MSTDPDSGRPTKLASTIAREIEADIVRRGWPVGASLGSERALQERFSVSRSVLREAVRLVEHHQVARMRRGPGGGLLVCEPDAGPATRAVVIYLEHLGTTLDDLLNARLVLEPLAASLAAERIDEAGIDRLRAVVREQEQWRPGTPMPRDEFHIALAEQSKNPVLQLFIDVLIRLTTRYALQSQAGSASEAVEALDHMHLHHSELVAAVTAGDSARAKTLSERHVEAVTGWLQQHHPGHGGRSRRRRRRLDVEASRGKSAELLAATIGDEIGAGDWPVGTVFGTETALLERYRVSRAVLREAVRLLEYHSVAQMRRGPGGGLVVTEPHAQASIDTIALYLQYRQPSREDLRSVRDAIEIDNVAKVVKRRAESDVMAFLETHRAVLDGCPTADDVRKATTEEFRFHVGLAQLAGNALLDLFLRIIVELFRRHWTSTGQALPSPNDAVAVEHAHLRIVEAIAVGDDSLASYRVRRHLDAAASWWL
;
A
#
# COMPACT_ATOMS: atom_id res chain seq x y z
N MET A 1 -29.18 -18.37 -21.51
CA MET A 1 -28.26 -18.43 -22.67
C MET A 1 -27.98 -17.01 -23.14
N SER A 2 -26.81 -16.48 -22.80
CA SER A 2 -26.10 -15.49 -23.60
C SER A 2 -24.63 -15.73 -23.30
N THR A 3 -23.98 -16.40 -24.23
CA THR A 3 -22.57 -16.76 -24.20
C THR A 3 -21.75 -15.53 -24.55
N ASP A 4 -20.95 -15.05 -23.61
CA ASP A 4 -19.93 -14.04 -23.87
C ASP A 4 -18.71 -14.75 -24.51
N PRO A 5 -18.35 -14.48 -25.78
CA PRO A 5 -17.29 -15.23 -26.45
C PRO A 5 -15.92 -14.53 -26.28
N ASP A 6 -15.01 -15.21 -25.59
CA ASP A 6 -13.56 -15.26 -25.88
C ASP A 6 -12.70 -13.97 -25.85
N SER A 7 -13.08 -12.93 -25.10
CA SER A 7 -12.21 -11.74 -24.88
C SER A 7 -11.17 -11.90 -23.75
N GLY A 8 -11.20 -13.00 -22.99
CA GLY A 8 -10.43 -13.17 -21.74
C GLY A 8 -9.13 -13.99 -21.82
N ARG A 9 -8.76 -14.59 -22.96
CA ARG A 9 -7.57 -15.47 -23.07
C ARG A 9 -6.23 -14.74 -23.29
N PRO A 10 -6.13 -13.70 -24.14
CA PRO A 10 -4.85 -13.03 -24.41
C PRO A 10 -4.33 -12.23 -23.20
N THR A 11 -5.23 -11.58 -22.46
CA THR A 11 -4.90 -10.76 -21.28
C THR A 11 -4.43 -11.62 -20.11
N LYS A 12 -5.07 -12.79 -19.89
CA LYS A 12 -4.63 -13.76 -18.88
C LYS A 12 -3.25 -14.31 -19.21
N LEU A 13 -3.00 -14.69 -20.46
CA LEU A 13 -1.68 -15.18 -20.87
C LEU A 13 -0.59 -14.11 -20.70
N ALA A 14 -0.84 -12.87 -21.12
CA ALA A 14 0.10 -11.76 -20.94
C ALA A 14 0.42 -11.50 -19.46
N SER A 15 -0.59 -11.55 -18.59
CA SER A 15 -0.41 -11.44 -17.13
C SER A 15 0.42 -12.58 -16.56
N THR A 16 0.19 -13.82 -17.00
CA THR A 16 1.02 -14.98 -16.62
C THR A 16 2.48 -14.78 -17.03
N ILE A 17 2.74 -14.36 -18.27
CA ILE A 17 4.10 -14.10 -18.76
C ILE A 17 4.77 -12.95 -17.98
N ALA A 18 4.03 -11.89 -17.66
CA ALA A 18 4.56 -10.80 -16.83
C ALA A 18 5.00 -11.31 -15.45
N ARG A 19 4.16 -12.11 -14.78
CA ARG A 19 4.50 -12.75 -13.50
C ARG A 19 5.69 -13.69 -13.59
N GLU A 20 5.83 -14.45 -14.67
CA GLU A 20 7.00 -15.30 -14.90
C GLU A 20 8.29 -14.49 -15.09
N ILE A 21 8.22 -13.37 -15.82
CA ILE A 21 9.34 -12.43 -15.97
C ILE A 21 9.73 -11.84 -14.61
N GLU A 22 8.77 -11.40 -13.82
CA GLU A 22 8.99 -10.86 -12.47
C GLU A 22 9.63 -11.90 -11.54
N ALA A 23 9.10 -13.13 -11.53
CA ALA A 23 9.69 -14.23 -10.76
C ALA A 23 11.11 -14.60 -11.23
N ASP A 24 11.41 -14.47 -12.54
CA ASP A 24 12.77 -14.62 -13.07
C ASP A 24 13.71 -13.53 -12.55
N ILE A 25 13.26 -12.26 -12.52
CA ILE A 25 14.04 -11.14 -11.95
C ILE A 25 14.35 -11.41 -10.48
N VAL A 26 13.36 -11.81 -9.69
CA VAL A 26 13.51 -12.10 -8.26
C VAL A 26 14.48 -13.26 -8.03
N ARG A 27 14.29 -14.40 -8.72
CA ARG A 27 15.16 -15.59 -8.56
C ARG A 27 16.62 -15.31 -8.91
N ARG A 28 16.87 -14.35 -9.80
CA ARG A 28 18.22 -13.92 -10.19
C ARG A 28 18.86 -12.92 -9.21
N GLY A 29 18.22 -12.64 -8.08
CA GLY A 29 18.70 -11.66 -7.11
C GLY A 29 18.57 -10.22 -7.58
N TRP A 30 17.53 -9.93 -8.38
CA TRP A 30 17.22 -8.58 -8.86
C TRP A 30 18.39 -7.83 -9.54
N PRO A 31 18.94 -8.34 -10.66
CA PRO A 31 20.14 -7.79 -11.26
C PRO A 31 19.86 -6.47 -12.02
N VAL A 32 19.77 -5.35 -11.30
CA VAL A 32 19.48 -4.01 -11.85
C VAL A 32 20.41 -3.68 -13.02
N GLY A 33 19.83 -3.20 -14.13
CA GLY A 33 20.54 -2.87 -15.36
C GLY A 33 20.82 -4.06 -16.30
N ALA A 34 20.68 -5.30 -15.83
CA ALA A 34 20.87 -6.48 -16.67
C ALA A 34 19.75 -6.61 -17.73
N SER A 35 20.11 -7.12 -18.90
CA SER A 35 19.13 -7.46 -19.95
C SER A 35 18.58 -8.87 -19.74
N LEU A 36 17.26 -9.01 -19.79
CA LEU A 36 16.55 -10.30 -19.79
C LEU A 36 16.46 -10.92 -21.20
N GLY A 37 16.88 -10.18 -22.24
CA GLY A 37 16.84 -10.61 -23.63
C GLY A 37 16.13 -9.62 -24.55
N SER A 38 16.31 -9.83 -25.86
CA SER A 38 15.61 -9.06 -26.89
C SER A 38 14.14 -9.45 -27.01
N GLU A 39 13.29 -8.60 -27.61
CA GLU A 39 11.87 -8.90 -27.89
C GLU A 39 11.72 -10.24 -28.63
N ARG A 40 12.64 -10.57 -29.55
CA ARG A 40 12.64 -11.85 -30.28
C ARG A 40 13.01 -13.03 -29.37
N ALA A 41 14.07 -12.88 -28.60
CA ALA A 41 14.51 -13.94 -27.68
C ALA A 41 13.46 -14.25 -26.60
N LEU A 42 12.75 -13.23 -26.11
CA LEU A 42 11.66 -13.43 -25.15
C LEU A 42 10.43 -14.08 -25.78
N GLN A 43 10.09 -13.77 -27.04
CA GLN A 43 9.02 -14.48 -27.76
C GLN A 43 9.35 -15.97 -27.91
N GLU A 44 10.61 -16.28 -28.28
CA GLU A 44 11.09 -17.66 -28.41
C GLU A 44 11.09 -18.37 -27.04
N ARG A 45 11.62 -17.72 -25.99
CA ARG A 45 11.67 -18.27 -24.62
C ARG A 45 10.29 -18.62 -24.07
N PHE A 46 9.31 -17.72 -24.23
CA PHE A 46 7.96 -17.91 -23.69
C PHE A 46 6.99 -18.55 -24.68
N SER A 47 7.41 -18.82 -25.92
CA SER A 47 6.57 -19.39 -26.98
C SER A 47 5.26 -18.61 -27.20
N VAL A 48 5.34 -17.28 -27.16
CA VAL A 48 4.17 -16.39 -27.31
C VAL A 48 4.29 -15.50 -28.55
N SER A 49 3.15 -15.04 -29.05
CA SER A 49 3.12 -14.06 -30.12
C SER A 49 3.69 -12.70 -29.68
N ARG A 50 4.12 -11.90 -30.65
CA ARG A 50 4.60 -10.53 -30.42
C ARG A 50 3.62 -9.66 -29.64
N SER A 51 2.32 -9.78 -29.91
CA SER A 51 1.29 -8.97 -29.25
C SER A 51 1.16 -9.34 -27.78
N VAL A 52 1.17 -10.63 -27.45
CA VAL A 52 1.13 -11.12 -26.07
C VAL A 52 2.39 -10.71 -25.31
N LEU A 53 3.58 -10.87 -25.89
CA LEU A 53 4.82 -10.43 -25.22
C LEU A 53 4.81 -8.93 -24.96
N ARG A 54 4.36 -8.10 -25.92
CA ARG A 54 4.30 -6.65 -25.74
C ARG A 54 3.36 -6.25 -24.62
N GLU A 55 2.27 -6.98 -24.44
CA GLU A 55 1.36 -6.73 -23.33
C GLU A 55 1.97 -7.16 -22.00
N ALA A 56 2.64 -8.32 -21.95
CA ALA A 56 3.37 -8.74 -20.75
C ALA A 56 4.47 -7.74 -20.36
N VAL A 57 5.27 -7.28 -21.34
CA VAL A 57 6.31 -6.26 -21.12
C VAL A 57 5.71 -4.95 -20.60
N ARG A 58 4.53 -4.54 -21.08
CA ARG A 58 3.85 -3.35 -20.55
C ARG A 58 3.48 -3.50 -19.09
N LEU A 59 2.96 -4.66 -18.68
CA LEU A 59 2.64 -4.92 -17.26
C LEU A 59 3.91 -4.84 -16.39
N VAL A 60 5.00 -5.47 -16.83
CA VAL A 60 6.30 -5.40 -16.15
C VAL A 60 6.85 -3.96 -16.08
N GLU A 61 6.67 -3.17 -17.15
CA GLU A 61 6.99 -1.74 -17.17
C GLU A 61 6.12 -0.94 -16.21
N HIS A 62 4.82 -1.24 -16.11
CA HIS A 62 3.91 -0.58 -15.18
C HIS A 62 4.26 -0.86 -13.71
N HIS A 63 4.65 -2.09 -13.40
CA HIS A 63 5.17 -2.45 -12.08
C HIS A 63 6.54 -1.81 -11.75
N GLN A 64 7.13 -1.02 -12.65
CA GLN A 64 8.41 -0.33 -12.47
C GLN A 64 9.63 -1.26 -12.28
N VAL A 65 9.57 -2.53 -12.69
CA VAL A 65 10.65 -3.50 -12.44
C VAL A 65 11.53 -3.80 -13.64
N ALA A 66 11.08 -3.49 -14.85
CA ALA A 66 11.92 -3.54 -16.04
C ALA A 66 11.44 -2.54 -17.09
N ARG A 67 12.32 -2.18 -18.05
CA ARG A 67 12.01 -1.29 -19.16
C ARG A 67 12.59 -1.82 -20.46
N MET A 68 11.82 -1.75 -21.54
CA MET A 68 12.27 -2.11 -22.87
C MET A 68 13.17 -1.03 -23.47
N ARG A 69 14.45 -1.35 -23.71
CA ARG A 69 15.38 -0.50 -24.47
C ARG A 69 15.49 -0.97 -25.92
N ARG A 70 15.27 -0.06 -26.87
CA ARG A 70 15.46 -0.33 -28.31
C ARG A 70 16.91 -0.08 -28.74
N GLY A 71 17.33 -0.76 -29.82
CA GLY A 71 18.65 -0.58 -30.46
C GLY A 71 19.66 -1.70 -30.15
N PRO A 72 20.89 -1.60 -30.69
CA PRO A 72 21.97 -2.55 -30.42
C PRO A 72 22.27 -2.65 -28.92
N GLY A 73 22.39 -3.87 -28.39
CA GLY A 73 22.50 -4.11 -26.94
C GLY A 73 21.23 -3.78 -26.15
N GLY A 74 20.10 -3.53 -26.82
CA GLY A 74 18.78 -3.36 -26.21
C GLY A 74 18.20 -4.67 -25.65
N GLY A 75 16.94 -4.60 -25.25
CA GLY A 75 16.23 -5.69 -24.57
C GLY A 75 15.40 -5.19 -23.40
N LEU A 76 14.77 -6.12 -22.70
CA LEU A 76 14.06 -5.82 -21.46
C LEU A 76 15.09 -5.70 -20.33
N LEU A 77 15.33 -4.48 -19.84
CA LEU A 77 16.34 -4.18 -18.83
C LEU A 77 15.71 -4.13 -17.44
N VAL A 78 16.27 -4.82 -16.46
CA VAL A 78 15.81 -4.76 -15.07
C VAL A 78 16.04 -3.36 -14.50
N CYS A 79 15.04 -2.84 -13.78
CA CYS A 79 15.05 -1.55 -13.13
C CYS A 79 15.01 -1.71 -11.60
N GLU A 80 15.46 -0.68 -10.90
CA GLU A 80 15.18 -0.52 -9.48
C GLU A 80 13.71 -0.13 -9.31
N PRO A 81 12.91 -0.87 -8.53
CA PRO A 81 11.48 -0.60 -8.35
C PRO A 81 11.20 0.69 -7.59
N ASP A 82 10.15 1.39 -8.00
CA ASP A 82 9.60 2.54 -7.30
C ASP A 82 8.13 2.30 -6.92
N ALA A 83 7.82 2.33 -5.63
CA ALA A 83 6.45 2.21 -5.13
C ALA A 83 5.65 3.52 -5.25
N GLY A 84 6.29 4.66 -5.50
CA GLY A 84 5.65 5.98 -5.48
C GLY A 84 4.38 6.11 -6.31
N PRO A 85 4.33 5.66 -7.59
CA PRO A 85 3.11 5.67 -8.38
C PRO A 85 1.97 4.87 -7.75
N ALA A 86 2.28 3.69 -7.20
CA ALA A 86 1.31 2.80 -6.59
C ALA A 86 0.81 3.33 -5.23
N THR A 87 1.69 3.89 -4.39
CA THR A 87 1.28 4.50 -3.11
C THR A 87 0.34 5.68 -3.34
N ARG A 88 0.59 6.52 -4.36
CA ARG A 88 -0.32 7.62 -4.73
C ARG A 88 -1.68 7.11 -5.22
N ALA A 89 -1.70 6.07 -6.04
CA ALA A 89 -2.94 5.47 -6.50
C ALA A 89 -3.75 4.84 -5.36
N VAL A 90 -3.07 4.22 -4.38
CA VAL A 90 -3.71 3.74 -3.14
C VAL A 90 -4.39 4.87 -2.38
N VAL A 91 -3.74 6.03 -2.24
CA VAL A 91 -4.35 7.20 -1.58
C VAL A 91 -5.64 7.62 -2.29
N ILE A 92 -5.64 7.69 -3.63
CA ILE A 92 -6.84 8.02 -4.43
C ILE A 92 -7.94 6.96 -4.24
N TYR A 93 -7.57 5.68 -4.24
CA TYR A 93 -8.50 4.58 -3.99
C TYR A 93 -9.15 4.67 -2.60
N LEU A 94 -8.37 4.94 -1.56
CA LEU A 94 -8.86 5.06 -0.19
C LEU A 94 -9.79 6.27 -0.01
N GLU A 95 -9.48 7.39 -0.66
CA GLU A 95 -10.39 8.55 -0.69
C GLU A 95 -11.70 8.22 -1.42
N HIS A 96 -11.64 7.48 -2.53
CA HIS A 96 -12.82 7.05 -3.27
C HIS A 96 -13.71 6.11 -2.44
N LEU A 97 -13.12 5.22 -1.65
CA LEU A 97 -13.86 4.40 -0.68
C LEU A 97 -14.50 5.20 0.46
N GLY A 98 -14.17 6.49 0.59
CA GLY A 98 -14.66 7.31 1.70
C GLY A 98 -13.98 6.98 3.03
N THR A 99 -12.72 6.53 3.00
CA THR A 99 -11.91 6.26 4.21
C THR A 99 -11.99 7.47 5.13
N THR A 100 -12.47 7.28 6.35
CA THR A 100 -12.75 8.36 7.28
C THR A 100 -11.49 8.85 8.01
N LEU A 101 -11.58 10.00 8.67
CA LEU A 101 -10.52 10.44 9.58
C LEU A 101 -10.31 9.41 10.70
N ASP A 102 -11.37 8.82 11.25
CA ASP A 102 -11.26 7.80 12.29
C ASP A 102 -10.57 6.53 11.78
N ASP A 103 -10.81 6.11 10.53
CA ASP A 103 -10.08 4.99 9.93
C ASP A 103 -8.58 5.25 9.85
N LEU A 104 -8.21 6.45 9.39
CA LEU A 104 -6.83 6.88 9.29
C LEU A 104 -6.14 6.87 10.65
N LEU A 105 -6.79 7.45 11.66
CA LEU A 105 -6.20 7.59 12.99
C LEU A 105 -6.09 6.26 13.71
N ASN A 106 -7.09 5.38 13.58
CA ASN A 106 -6.99 4.01 14.06
C ASN A 106 -5.81 3.27 13.42
N ALA A 107 -5.60 3.40 12.11
CA ALA A 107 -4.47 2.77 11.44
C ALA A 107 -3.12 3.35 11.91
N ARG A 108 -3.04 4.65 12.17
CA ARG A 108 -1.85 5.31 12.75
C ARG A 108 -1.56 4.78 14.16
N LEU A 109 -2.57 4.64 15.02
CA LEU A 109 -2.41 4.08 16.37
C LEU A 109 -1.94 2.63 16.37
N VAL A 110 -2.27 1.85 15.34
CA VAL A 110 -1.76 0.47 15.20
C VAL A 110 -0.29 0.45 14.76
N LEU A 111 0.13 1.32 13.85
CA LEU A 111 1.42 1.20 13.16
C LEU A 111 2.53 2.16 13.64
N GLU A 112 2.22 3.41 13.99
CA GLU A 112 3.22 4.39 14.42
C GLU A 112 3.90 4.02 15.74
N PRO A 113 3.18 3.60 16.79
CA PRO A 113 3.81 3.18 18.04
C PRO A 113 4.72 1.97 17.86
N LEU A 114 4.36 1.03 16.97
CA LEU A 114 5.21 -0.09 16.60
C LEU A 114 6.49 0.40 15.89
N ALA A 115 6.36 1.33 14.94
CA ALA A 115 7.51 1.91 14.26
C ALA A 115 8.44 2.66 15.23
N ALA A 116 7.90 3.42 16.19
CA ALA A 116 8.68 4.13 17.20
C ALA A 116 9.40 3.17 18.17
N SER A 117 8.74 2.09 18.60
CA SER A 117 9.35 1.05 19.44
C SER A 117 10.51 0.38 18.72
N LEU A 118 10.29 -0.11 17.49
CA LEU A 118 11.33 -0.75 16.69
C LEU A 118 12.46 0.23 16.33
N ALA A 119 12.15 1.50 16.12
CA ALA A 119 13.16 2.52 15.91
C ALA A 119 14.07 2.64 17.12
N ALA A 120 13.53 2.69 18.35
CA ALA A 120 14.35 2.73 19.56
C ALA A 120 15.23 1.47 19.71
N GLU A 121 14.72 0.30 19.33
CA GLU A 121 15.47 -0.97 19.41
C GLU A 121 16.60 -1.07 18.38
N ARG A 122 16.44 -0.46 17.21
CA ARG A 122 17.30 -0.66 16.02
C ARG A 122 18.07 0.60 15.60
N ILE A 123 17.96 1.69 16.36
CA ILE A 123 18.60 2.97 16.04
C ILE A 123 20.12 2.82 15.96
N ASP A 124 20.73 3.46 14.97
CA ASP A 124 22.18 3.57 14.78
C ASP A 124 22.62 5.04 14.80
N GLU A 125 23.94 5.28 14.86
CA GLU A 125 24.49 6.66 14.92
C GLU A 125 24.01 7.55 13.77
N ALA A 126 23.95 7.00 12.55
CA ALA A 126 23.45 7.72 11.39
C ALA A 126 21.95 8.08 11.52
N GLY A 127 21.15 7.17 12.09
CA GLY A 127 19.74 7.40 12.40
C GLY A 127 19.55 8.46 13.47
N ILE A 128 20.37 8.47 14.52
CA ILE A 128 20.37 9.51 15.57
C ILE A 128 20.60 10.89 14.93
N ASP A 129 21.65 11.02 14.11
CA ASP A 129 21.98 12.28 13.45
C ASP A 129 20.88 12.74 12.52
N ARG A 130 20.29 11.81 11.77
CA ARG A 130 19.16 12.10 10.88
C ARG A 130 17.92 12.58 11.64
N LEU A 131 17.47 11.87 12.66
CA LEU A 131 16.28 12.27 13.43
C LEU A 131 16.48 13.63 14.09
N ARG A 132 17.65 13.89 14.65
CA ARG A 132 17.99 15.20 15.21
C ARG A 132 18.03 16.29 14.14
N ALA A 133 18.48 16.00 12.92
CA ALA A 133 18.46 16.95 11.82
C ALA A 133 17.03 17.31 11.40
N VAL A 134 16.15 16.33 11.27
CA VAL A 134 14.75 16.53 10.89
C VAL A 134 14.00 17.38 11.93
N VAL A 135 14.15 17.07 13.23
CA VAL A 135 13.52 17.89 14.29
C VAL A 135 14.04 19.32 14.27
N ARG A 136 15.36 19.53 14.13
CA ARG A 136 15.92 20.89 14.03
C ARG A 136 15.39 21.66 12.82
N GLU A 137 15.20 21.01 11.67
CA GLU A 137 14.62 21.66 10.48
C GLU A 137 13.16 22.07 10.75
N GLN A 138 12.36 21.20 11.40
CA GLN A 138 10.98 21.49 11.78
C GLN A 138 10.90 22.67 12.78
N GLU A 139 11.71 22.68 13.83
CA GLU A 139 11.75 23.79 14.82
C GLU A 139 12.15 25.13 14.20
N GLN A 140 12.96 25.10 13.14
CA GLN A 140 13.41 26.30 12.41
C GLN A 140 12.43 26.73 11.32
N TRP A 141 11.48 25.88 10.93
CA TRP A 141 10.51 26.19 9.90
C TRP A 141 9.58 27.33 10.35
N ARG A 142 9.18 28.18 9.39
CA ARG A 142 8.29 29.31 9.63
C ARG A 142 7.18 29.33 8.57
N PRO A 143 5.96 29.78 8.91
CA PRO A 143 4.92 29.95 7.91
C PRO A 143 5.39 30.79 6.72
N GLY A 144 5.30 30.24 5.51
CA GLY A 144 5.73 30.91 4.27
C GLY A 144 7.09 30.47 3.72
N THR A 145 7.89 29.70 4.49
CA THR A 145 9.05 28.98 3.93
C THR A 145 8.61 27.67 3.27
N PRO A 146 9.37 27.13 2.30
CA PRO A 146 9.12 25.78 1.79
C PRO A 146 8.97 24.80 2.96
N MET A 147 7.97 23.91 2.89
CA MET A 147 7.82 22.84 3.89
C MET A 147 9.14 22.05 3.99
N PRO A 148 9.52 21.57 5.18
CA PRO A 148 10.68 20.70 5.35
C PRO A 148 10.62 19.55 4.33
N ARG A 149 11.78 19.20 3.76
CA ARG A 149 11.81 18.16 2.70
C ARG A 149 11.49 16.78 3.25
N ASP A 150 11.99 16.53 4.45
CA ASP A 150 11.87 15.25 5.13
C ASP A 150 10.74 15.33 6.15
N GLU A 151 9.80 14.41 6.03
CA GLU A 151 8.71 14.32 6.98
C GLU A 151 9.11 13.44 8.17
N PHE A 152 8.91 13.95 9.39
CA PHE A 152 9.35 13.35 10.64
C PHE A 152 8.92 11.90 10.81
N HIS A 153 7.65 11.61 10.57
CA HIS A 153 7.10 10.26 10.72
C HIS A 153 7.73 9.27 9.73
N ILE A 154 8.02 9.72 8.51
CA ILE A 154 8.73 8.89 7.51
C ILE A 154 10.16 8.66 7.99
N ALA A 155 10.83 9.70 8.49
CA ALA A 155 12.19 9.60 8.98
C ALA A 155 12.33 8.66 10.21
N LEU A 156 11.34 8.71 11.11
CA LEU A 156 11.21 7.80 12.25
C LEU A 156 10.93 6.36 11.81
N ALA A 157 9.98 6.17 10.88
CA ALA A 157 9.66 4.84 10.36
C ALA A 157 10.84 4.19 9.64
N GLU A 158 11.68 4.95 8.96
CA GLU A 158 12.94 4.45 8.41
C GLU A 158 13.89 3.89 9.48
N GLN A 159 13.88 4.45 10.70
CA GLN A 159 14.73 3.95 11.78
C GLN A 159 14.20 2.66 12.42
N SER A 160 12.95 2.29 12.18
CA SER A 160 12.45 0.94 12.52
C SER A 160 13.17 -0.16 11.74
N LYS A 161 13.88 0.20 10.66
CA LYS A 161 14.53 -0.71 9.70
C LYS A 161 13.58 -1.77 9.14
N ASN A 162 12.26 -1.55 9.24
CA ASN A 162 11.22 -2.42 8.71
C ASN A 162 10.63 -1.77 7.44
N PRO A 163 10.91 -2.31 6.23
CA PRO A 163 10.50 -1.68 4.98
C PRO A 163 8.97 -1.72 4.77
N VAL A 164 8.25 -2.63 5.43
CA VAL A 164 6.78 -2.69 5.38
C VAL A 164 6.20 -1.53 6.18
N LEU A 165 6.68 -1.31 7.41
CA LEU A 165 6.27 -0.16 8.22
C LEU A 165 6.61 1.15 7.53
N GLN A 166 7.84 1.29 7.00
CA GLN A 166 8.23 2.50 6.28
C GLN A 166 7.24 2.85 5.17
N LEU A 167 6.83 1.87 4.36
CA LEU A 167 5.92 2.08 3.25
C LEU A 167 4.49 2.38 3.71
N PHE A 168 3.97 1.67 4.72
CA PHE A 168 2.63 1.92 5.25
C PHE A 168 2.55 3.29 5.94
N ILE A 169 3.59 3.69 6.68
CA ILE A 169 3.66 5.02 7.28
C ILE A 169 3.71 6.11 6.19
N ASP A 170 4.47 5.93 5.11
CA ASP A 170 4.43 6.89 3.97
C ASP A 170 3.01 7.08 3.42
N VAL A 171 2.24 6.00 3.25
CA VAL A 171 0.83 6.08 2.81
C VAL A 171 -0.04 6.82 3.83
N LEU A 172 0.07 6.48 5.12
CA LEU A 172 -0.72 7.12 6.19
C LEU A 172 -0.43 8.62 6.31
N ILE A 173 0.83 9.02 6.17
CA ILE A 173 1.26 10.40 6.30
C ILE A 173 0.85 11.24 5.09
N ARG A 174 0.84 10.66 3.87
CA ARG A 174 0.24 11.30 2.68
C ARG A 174 -1.24 11.59 2.88
N LEU A 175 -2.00 10.64 3.43
CA LEU A 175 -3.42 10.84 3.76
C LEU A 175 -3.61 11.89 4.86
N THR A 176 -2.82 11.79 5.94
CA THR A 176 -2.85 12.76 7.06
C THR A 176 -2.62 14.18 6.56
N THR A 177 -1.63 14.38 5.69
CA THR A 177 -1.34 15.69 5.10
C THR A 177 -2.55 16.21 4.31
N ARG A 178 -3.26 15.35 3.57
CA ARG A 178 -4.46 15.77 2.82
C ARG A 178 -5.62 16.15 3.73
N TYR A 179 -5.83 15.41 4.81
CA TYR A 179 -6.79 15.76 5.86
C TYR A 179 -6.42 17.11 6.49
N ALA A 180 -5.18 17.27 6.97
CA ALA A 180 -4.70 18.52 7.58
C ALA A 180 -4.80 19.74 6.64
N LEU A 181 -4.63 19.56 5.31
CA LEU A 181 -4.82 20.66 4.35
C LEU A 181 -6.29 21.09 4.18
N GLN A 182 -7.24 20.21 4.51
CA GLN A 182 -8.67 20.48 4.49
C GLN A 182 -9.18 21.01 5.84
N SER A 183 -8.41 20.87 6.92
CA SER A 183 -8.78 21.43 8.22
C SER A 183 -8.64 22.96 8.19
N GLN A 184 -9.50 23.64 8.96
CA GLN A 184 -9.44 25.08 9.14
C GLN A 184 -9.12 25.34 10.61
N ALA A 185 -7.88 25.77 10.88
CA ALA A 185 -7.55 26.31 12.20
C ALA A 185 -8.49 27.49 12.50
N GLY A 186 -9.05 27.56 13.70
CA GLY A 186 -9.97 28.62 14.10
C GLY A 186 -9.26 29.99 14.14
N SER A 187 -7.96 30.01 14.45
CA SER A 187 -7.12 31.22 14.39
C SER A 187 -5.66 30.93 14.03
N ALA A 188 -4.89 31.99 13.74
CA ALA A 188 -3.45 31.89 13.52
C ALA A 188 -2.66 31.53 14.80
N SER A 189 -3.14 31.94 15.98
CA SER A 189 -2.52 31.59 17.28
C SER A 189 -2.63 30.10 17.55
N GLU A 190 -3.82 29.56 17.34
CA GLU A 190 -4.12 28.13 17.51
C GLU A 190 -3.30 27.25 16.56
N ALA A 191 -3.09 27.69 15.31
CA ALA A 191 -2.21 27.01 14.39
C ALA A 191 -0.75 27.00 14.86
N VAL A 192 -0.27 28.09 15.48
CA VAL A 192 1.08 28.17 16.05
C VAL A 192 1.22 27.27 17.27
N GLU A 193 0.25 27.31 18.19
CA GLU A 193 0.24 26.44 19.39
C GLU A 193 0.22 24.95 19.02
N ALA A 194 -0.57 24.57 18.02
CA ALA A 194 -0.60 23.20 17.53
C ALA A 194 0.75 22.75 16.94
N LEU A 195 1.44 23.64 16.21
CA LEU A 195 2.78 23.37 15.69
C LEU A 195 3.82 23.26 16.81
N ASP A 196 3.77 24.13 17.82
CA ASP A 196 4.69 24.09 18.96
C ASP A 196 4.51 22.80 19.78
N HIS A 197 3.27 22.38 20.03
CA HIS A 197 2.98 21.09 20.67
C HIS A 197 3.47 19.90 19.84
N MET A 198 3.28 19.95 18.52
CA MET A 198 3.79 18.92 17.60
C MET A 198 5.32 18.82 17.66
N HIS A 199 6.03 19.95 17.62
CA HIS A 199 7.50 19.98 17.73
C HIS A 199 7.99 19.45 19.08
N LEU A 200 7.30 19.79 20.17
CA LEU A 200 7.60 19.24 21.50
C LEU A 200 7.47 17.71 21.50
N HIS A 201 6.36 17.18 21.00
CA HIS A 201 6.14 15.73 20.92
C HIS A 201 7.22 15.04 20.08
N HIS A 202 7.56 15.58 18.90
CA HIS A 202 8.61 15.03 18.05
C HIS A 202 9.97 15.00 18.76
N SER A 203 10.31 16.07 19.50
CA SER A 203 11.56 16.16 20.27
C SER A 203 11.62 15.13 21.40
N GLU A 204 10.53 14.95 22.15
CA GLU A 204 10.45 13.93 23.20
C GLU A 204 10.56 12.51 22.63
N LEU A 205 9.93 12.26 21.48
CA LEU A 205 10.03 11.00 20.75
C LEU A 205 11.47 10.71 20.31
N VAL A 206 12.16 11.68 19.71
CA VAL A 206 13.58 11.51 19.34
C VAL A 206 14.43 11.26 20.57
N ALA A 207 14.18 11.96 21.69
CA ALA A 207 14.92 11.69 22.93
C ALA A 207 14.72 10.24 23.42
N ALA A 208 13.48 9.72 23.41
CA ALA A 208 13.21 8.33 23.80
C ALA A 208 13.85 7.31 22.86
N VAL A 209 13.71 7.52 21.53
CA VAL A 209 14.28 6.63 20.52
C VAL A 209 15.80 6.61 20.58
N THR A 210 16.44 7.77 20.67
CA THR A 210 17.91 7.87 20.75
C THR A 210 18.50 7.35 22.06
N ALA A 211 17.67 7.23 23.12
CA ALA A 211 18.03 6.58 24.37
C ALA A 211 17.81 5.05 24.36
N GLY A 212 17.24 4.50 23.28
CA GLY A 212 16.88 3.08 23.19
C GLY A 212 15.69 2.68 24.07
N ASP A 213 14.87 3.64 24.52
CA ASP A 213 13.72 3.39 25.38
C ASP A 213 12.46 3.11 24.55
N SER A 214 12.32 1.87 24.11
CA SER A 214 11.23 1.42 23.23
C SER A 214 9.84 1.59 23.84
N ALA A 215 9.72 1.32 25.15
CA ALA A 215 8.45 1.45 25.86
C ALA A 215 8.01 2.92 25.92
N ARG A 216 8.93 3.83 26.26
CA ARG A 216 8.65 5.27 26.25
C ARG A 216 8.40 5.80 24.85
N ALA A 217 9.18 5.38 23.85
CA ALA A 217 8.98 5.79 22.45
C ALA A 217 7.59 5.40 21.96
N LYS A 218 7.14 4.18 22.26
CA LYS A 218 5.78 3.70 21.95
C LYS A 218 4.71 4.60 22.59
N THR A 219 4.77 4.82 23.90
CA THR A 219 3.77 5.63 24.61
C THR A 219 3.75 7.09 24.15
N LEU A 220 4.90 7.69 23.86
CA LEU A 220 4.97 9.05 23.31
C LEU A 220 4.38 9.11 21.89
N SER A 221 4.62 8.09 21.06
CA SER A 221 3.99 7.98 19.73
C SER A 221 2.47 7.88 19.82
N GLU A 222 1.94 7.06 20.74
CA GLU A 222 0.49 6.93 20.97
C GLU A 222 -0.12 8.28 21.33
N ARG A 223 0.45 8.95 22.35
CA ARG A 223 -0.01 10.29 22.80
C ARG A 223 0.08 11.33 21.69
N HIS A 224 1.14 11.30 20.89
CA HIS A 224 1.29 12.21 19.76
C HIS A 224 0.16 12.01 18.73
N VAL A 225 -0.10 10.76 18.33
CA VAL A 225 -1.17 10.44 17.37
C VAL A 225 -2.55 10.81 17.93
N GLU A 226 -2.81 10.57 19.21
CA GLU A 226 -4.05 10.99 19.90
C GLU A 226 -4.20 12.52 19.95
N ALA A 227 -3.12 13.26 20.18
CA ALA A 227 -3.16 14.72 20.18
C ALA A 227 -3.46 15.29 18.79
N VAL A 228 -2.79 14.77 17.74
CA VAL A 228 -3.05 15.16 16.34
C VAL A 228 -4.47 14.78 15.92
N THR A 229 -4.94 13.62 16.37
CA THR A 229 -6.34 13.15 16.19
C THR A 229 -7.33 14.18 16.73
N GLY A 230 -7.20 14.53 18.02
CA GLY A 230 -8.11 15.45 18.67
C GLY A 230 -8.12 16.81 17.99
N TRP A 231 -6.95 17.30 17.58
CA TRP A 231 -6.84 18.55 16.84
C TRP A 231 -7.54 18.48 15.48
N LEU A 232 -7.30 17.43 14.68
CA LEU A 232 -7.93 17.26 13.37
C LEU A 232 -9.45 17.12 13.48
N GLN A 233 -9.97 16.33 14.43
CA GLN A 233 -11.41 16.15 14.61
C GLN A 233 -12.12 17.47 15.00
N GLN A 234 -11.47 18.33 15.78
CA GLN A 234 -12.01 19.64 16.17
C GLN A 234 -12.02 20.65 15.01
N HIS A 235 -11.06 20.54 14.09
CA HIS A 235 -10.82 21.55 13.05
C HIS A 235 -11.21 21.11 11.63
N HIS A 236 -11.67 19.87 11.48
CA HIS A 236 -12.27 19.42 10.24
C HIS A 236 -13.71 19.93 10.14
N PRO A 237 -14.06 20.70 9.09
CA PRO A 237 -15.46 21.00 8.85
C PRO A 237 -16.21 19.68 8.64
N GLY A 238 -17.29 19.47 9.39
CA GLY A 238 -18.21 18.34 9.17
C GLY A 238 -18.57 18.26 7.68
N HIS A 239 -18.71 17.05 7.16
CA HIS A 239 -18.77 16.70 5.72
C HIS A 239 -19.57 17.72 4.88
N GLY A 240 -18.91 18.75 4.36
CA GLY A 240 -19.61 19.84 3.69
C GLY A 240 -18.74 21.07 3.45
N GLY A 241 -17.94 21.05 2.38
CA GLY A 241 -17.29 22.26 1.86
C GLY A 241 -15.81 22.09 1.57
N ARG A 242 -15.47 21.42 0.46
CA ARG A 242 -14.09 21.30 -0.04
C ARG A 242 -13.68 22.60 -0.75
N SER A 243 -12.79 23.37 -0.12
CA SER A 243 -12.28 24.63 -0.67
C SER A 243 -11.12 24.40 -1.66
N ARG A 244 -11.19 25.08 -2.81
CA ARG A 244 -10.15 25.06 -3.87
C ARG A 244 -8.85 25.71 -3.39
N ARG A 245 -7.72 25.01 -3.47
CA ARG A 245 -6.40 25.62 -3.22
C ARG A 245 -5.27 25.18 -4.17
N ARG A 246 -4.13 25.87 -4.01
CA ARG A 246 -3.32 26.53 -5.05
C ARG A 246 -2.18 25.65 -5.61
N ARG A 247 -1.96 25.76 -6.92
CA ARG A 247 -1.12 24.91 -7.81
C ARG A 247 0.37 24.87 -7.47
N ARG A 248 0.96 23.67 -7.51
CA ARG A 248 2.41 23.41 -7.46
C ARG A 248 2.98 23.39 -8.89
N ARG A 249 4.08 24.11 -9.15
CA ARG A 249 4.80 24.08 -10.44
C ARG A 249 5.66 22.82 -10.51
N LEU A 250 5.68 22.16 -11.67
CA LEU A 250 6.61 21.08 -11.98
C LEU A 250 7.98 21.69 -12.31
N ASP A 251 9.02 21.29 -11.58
CA ASP A 251 10.42 21.67 -11.90
C ASP A 251 10.90 20.92 -13.15
N VAL A 252 11.63 21.64 -14.01
CA VAL A 252 11.87 21.30 -15.43
C VAL A 252 13.13 20.42 -15.64
N GLU A 253 13.85 20.02 -14.59
CA GLU A 253 15.15 19.31 -14.73
C GLU A 253 15.09 17.78 -14.56
N ALA A 254 13.90 17.19 -14.58
CA ALA A 254 13.74 15.74 -14.43
C ALA A 254 14.00 14.97 -15.75
N SER A 255 14.63 13.78 -15.66
CA SER A 255 14.73 12.86 -16.79
C SER A 255 13.33 12.50 -17.34
N ARG A 256 13.23 12.09 -18.62
CA ARG A 256 11.92 11.85 -19.27
C ARG A 256 11.00 10.88 -18.50
N GLY A 257 11.56 9.87 -17.83
CA GLY A 257 10.80 8.93 -16.97
C GLY A 257 10.26 9.63 -15.73
N LYS A 258 11.14 10.30 -14.98
CA LYS A 258 10.76 11.09 -13.81
C LYS A 258 9.74 12.19 -14.13
N SER A 259 9.81 12.80 -15.32
CA SER A 259 8.83 13.79 -15.77
C SER A 259 7.42 13.21 -15.98
N ALA A 260 7.33 11.99 -16.50
CA ALA A 260 6.04 11.31 -16.70
C ALA A 260 5.43 10.84 -15.37
N GLU A 261 6.26 10.31 -14.47
CA GLU A 261 5.86 9.93 -13.11
C GLU A 261 5.35 11.14 -12.32
N LEU A 262 6.05 12.27 -12.39
CA LEU A 262 5.63 13.54 -11.77
C LEU A 262 4.32 14.07 -12.36
N LEU A 263 4.14 13.96 -13.67
CA LEU A 263 2.89 14.35 -14.32
C LEU A 263 1.73 13.44 -13.91
N ALA A 264 1.93 12.12 -13.89
CA ALA A 264 0.93 11.18 -13.41
C ALA A 264 0.57 11.45 -11.94
N ALA A 265 1.57 11.71 -11.10
CA ALA A 265 1.37 12.14 -9.71
C ALA A 265 0.50 13.39 -9.62
N THR A 266 0.84 14.42 -10.39
CA THR A 266 0.11 15.70 -10.40
C THR A 266 -1.34 15.54 -10.85
N ILE A 267 -1.58 14.78 -11.93
CA ILE A 267 -2.93 14.51 -12.42
C ILE A 267 -3.72 13.69 -11.39
N GLY A 268 -3.12 12.65 -10.81
CA GLY A 268 -3.76 11.82 -9.78
C GLY A 268 -4.12 12.63 -8.54
N ASP A 269 -3.23 13.49 -8.05
CA ASP A 269 -3.48 14.41 -6.94
C ASP A 269 -4.64 15.37 -7.27
N GLU A 270 -4.69 15.91 -8.50
CA GLU A 270 -5.78 16.79 -8.94
C GLU A 270 -7.12 16.05 -9.11
N ILE A 271 -7.10 14.76 -9.47
CA ILE A 271 -8.30 13.91 -9.54
C ILE A 271 -8.82 13.60 -8.13
N GLY A 272 -7.94 13.16 -7.21
CA GLY A 272 -8.34 12.81 -5.84
C GLY A 272 -8.76 14.01 -4.99
N ALA A 273 -8.07 15.15 -5.17
CA ALA A 273 -8.39 16.38 -4.44
C ALA A 273 -9.56 17.17 -5.06
N GLY A 274 -9.87 16.97 -6.34
CA GLY A 274 -10.94 17.67 -7.05
C GLY A 274 -12.26 16.91 -6.98
N ASP A 275 -13.37 17.63 -7.15
CA ASP A 275 -14.68 17.00 -7.38
C ASP A 275 -14.78 16.56 -8.84
N TRP A 276 -14.03 15.51 -9.20
CA TRP A 276 -14.11 14.86 -10.50
C TRP A 276 -14.92 13.57 -10.40
N PRO A 277 -16.20 13.57 -10.80
CA PRO A 277 -17.00 12.35 -10.78
C PRO A 277 -16.44 11.29 -11.75
N VAL A 278 -16.58 10.02 -11.37
CA VAL A 278 -16.26 8.88 -12.25
C VAL A 278 -17.01 9.03 -13.58
N GLY A 279 -16.30 8.79 -14.69
CA GLY A 279 -16.82 8.91 -16.05
C GLY A 279 -16.72 10.32 -16.66
N THR A 280 -16.31 11.34 -15.90
CA THR A 280 -16.11 12.69 -16.44
C THR A 280 -14.78 12.83 -17.17
N VAL A 281 -14.75 13.71 -18.18
CA VAL A 281 -13.53 14.02 -18.94
C VAL A 281 -12.71 15.06 -18.18
N PHE A 282 -11.56 14.65 -17.66
CA PHE A 282 -10.58 15.51 -17.00
C PHE A 282 -9.94 16.52 -17.97
N GLY A 283 -9.72 16.12 -19.21
CA GLY A 283 -9.25 17.00 -20.28
C GLY A 283 -8.94 16.27 -21.58
N THR A 284 -8.97 16.99 -22.71
CA THR A 284 -8.54 16.45 -24.01
C THR A 284 -7.01 16.35 -24.07
N GLU A 285 -6.46 15.48 -24.94
CA GLU A 285 -5.00 15.34 -25.09
C GLU A 285 -4.34 16.71 -25.35
N THR A 286 -4.89 17.50 -26.28
CA THR A 286 -4.38 18.83 -26.62
C THR A 286 -4.41 19.78 -25.41
N ALA A 287 -5.52 19.81 -24.67
CA ALA A 287 -5.64 20.67 -23.49
C ALA A 287 -4.67 20.26 -22.38
N LEU A 288 -4.42 18.96 -22.19
CA LEU A 288 -3.48 18.47 -21.17
C LEU A 288 -2.02 18.79 -21.55
N LEU A 289 -1.65 18.66 -22.83
CA LEU A 289 -0.32 19.05 -23.32
C LEU A 289 -0.05 20.53 -23.07
N GLU A 290 -1.02 21.39 -23.37
CA GLU A 290 -0.92 22.83 -23.15
C GLU A 290 -0.89 23.17 -21.65
N ARG A 291 -1.81 22.59 -20.87
CA ARG A 291 -1.97 22.81 -19.43
C ARG A 291 -0.69 22.50 -18.66
N TYR A 292 -0.09 21.34 -18.91
CA TYR A 292 1.10 20.89 -18.17
C TYR A 292 2.41 21.23 -18.88
N ARG A 293 2.37 21.77 -20.10
CA ARG A 293 3.53 22.14 -20.91
C ARG A 293 4.51 20.98 -21.10
N VAL A 294 3.96 19.82 -21.43
CA VAL A 294 4.72 18.57 -21.60
C VAL A 294 4.67 18.08 -23.04
N SER A 295 5.65 17.26 -23.42
CA SER A 295 5.63 16.58 -24.72
C SER A 295 4.56 15.48 -24.77
N ARG A 296 4.09 15.12 -25.97
CA ARG A 296 3.16 14.00 -26.20
C ARG A 296 3.67 12.68 -25.64
N ALA A 297 4.98 12.45 -25.71
CA ALA A 297 5.58 11.24 -25.17
C ALA A 297 5.45 11.16 -23.64
N VAL A 298 5.67 12.28 -22.94
CA VAL A 298 5.54 12.37 -21.47
C VAL A 298 4.08 12.20 -21.06
N LEU A 299 3.15 12.90 -21.73
CA LEU A 299 1.71 12.74 -21.44
C LEU A 299 1.24 11.30 -21.65
N ARG A 300 1.64 10.67 -22.76
CA ARG A 300 1.26 9.28 -23.06
C ARG A 300 1.79 8.30 -22.01
N GLU A 301 2.97 8.56 -21.45
CA GLU A 301 3.53 7.72 -20.40
C GLU A 301 2.84 7.95 -19.05
N ALA A 302 2.54 9.21 -18.70
CA ALA A 302 1.77 9.53 -17.51
C ALA A 302 0.35 8.91 -17.54
N VAL A 303 -0.33 9.02 -18.69
CA VAL A 303 -1.66 8.42 -18.90
C VAL A 303 -1.62 6.92 -18.73
N ARG A 304 -0.56 6.24 -19.19
CA ARG A 304 -0.42 4.80 -18.98
C ARG A 304 -0.32 4.41 -17.51
N LEU A 305 0.42 5.17 -16.70
CA LEU A 305 0.50 4.93 -15.26
C LEU A 305 -0.88 5.11 -14.60
N LEU A 306 -1.61 6.16 -15.00
CA LEU A 306 -2.97 6.41 -14.50
C LEU A 306 -3.95 5.31 -14.93
N GLU A 307 -3.85 4.81 -16.16
CA GLU A 307 -4.66 3.70 -16.69
C GLU A 307 -4.39 2.41 -15.92
N TYR A 308 -3.11 2.08 -15.74
CA TYR A 308 -2.70 0.85 -15.07
C TYR A 308 -3.20 0.79 -13.63
N HIS A 309 -3.08 1.89 -12.89
CA HIS A 309 -3.59 1.99 -11.52
C HIS A 309 -5.09 2.34 -11.43
N SER A 310 -5.83 2.28 -12.54
CA SER A 310 -7.27 2.55 -12.61
C SER A 310 -7.69 3.93 -12.08
N VAL A 311 -6.81 4.92 -12.15
CA VAL A 311 -7.11 6.31 -11.76
C VAL A 311 -7.84 7.05 -12.88
N ALA A 312 -7.40 6.88 -14.13
CA ALA A 312 -8.04 7.48 -15.29
C ALA A 312 -7.72 6.71 -16.58
N GLN A 313 -8.59 6.81 -17.59
CA GLN A 313 -8.45 6.12 -18.87
C GLN A 313 -8.58 7.07 -20.07
N MET A 314 -7.75 6.88 -21.10
CA MET A 314 -7.85 7.66 -22.33
C MET A 314 -8.95 7.13 -23.25
N ARG A 315 -10.02 7.92 -23.42
CA ARG A 315 -11.06 7.65 -24.44
C ARG A 315 -10.68 8.30 -25.76
N ARG A 316 -10.59 7.50 -26.83
CA ARG A 316 -10.32 7.99 -28.20
C ARG A 316 -11.61 8.44 -28.92
N GLY A 317 -11.48 9.35 -29.88
CA GLY A 317 -12.58 9.81 -30.75
C GLY A 317 -13.11 11.21 -30.42
N PRO A 318 -14.14 11.70 -31.14
CA PRO A 318 -14.80 12.98 -30.88
C PRO A 318 -15.38 13.03 -29.46
N GLY A 319 -15.11 14.11 -28.71
CA GLY A 319 -15.46 14.18 -27.28
C GLY A 319 -14.63 13.24 -26.38
N GLY A 320 -13.56 12.65 -26.92
CA GLY A 320 -12.59 11.87 -26.17
C GLY A 320 -11.66 12.74 -25.32
N GLY A 321 -10.87 12.08 -24.47
CA GLY A 321 -9.98 12.71 -23.50
C GLY A 321 -9.61 11.74 -22.39
N LEU A 322 -8.85 12.22 -21.43
CA LEU A 322 -8.58 11.49 -20.20
C LEU A 322 -9.85 11.50 -19.35
N VAL A 323 -10.42 10.33 -19.08
CA VAL A 323 -11.66 10.12 -18.33
C VAL A 323 -11.33 9.56 -16.96
N VAL A 324 -11.90 10.11 -15.89
CA VAL A 324 -11.72 9.57 -14.54
C VAL A 324 -12.43 8.22 -14.43
N THR A 325 -11.73 7.20 -13.92
CA THR A 325 -12.27 5.85 -13.75
C THR A 325 -12.57 5.55 -12.29
N GLU A 326 -13.36 4.50 -12.04
CA GLU A 326 -13.53 3.95 -10.70
C GLU A 326 -12.20 3.34 -10.23
N PRO A 327 -11.58 3.86 -9.16
CA PRO A 327 -10.29 3.37 -8.69
C PRO A 327 -10.37 1.93 -8.19
N HIS A 328 -9.36 1.13 -8.51
CA HIS A 328 -9.23 -0.24 -8.01
C HIS A 328 -7.82 -0.50 -7.48
N ALA A 329 -7.72 -1.15 -6.31
CA ALA A 329 -6.46 -1.30 -5.61
C ALA A 329 -5.54 -2.39 -6.16
N GLN A 330 -6.06 -3.38 -6.91
CA GLN A 330 -5.31 -4.61 -7.23
C GLN A 330 -3.96 -4.34 -7.92
N ALA A 331 -3.94 -3.47 -8.95
CA ALA A 331 -2.71 -3.10 -9.66
C ALA A 331 -1.68 -2.41 -8.74
N SER A 332 -2.15 -1.61 -7.79
CA SER A 332 -1.29 -0.94 -6.80
C SER A 332 -0.79 -1.92 -5.74
N ILE A 333 -1.63 -2.85 -5.29
CA ILE A 333 -1.26 -3.96 -4.39
C ILE A 333 -0.14 -4.79 -5.03
N ASP A 334 -0.30 -5.18 -6.29
CA ASP A 334 0.67 -5.96 -7.06
C ASP A 334 2.03 -5.24 -7.15
N THR A 335 1.99 -3.94 -7.47
CA THR A 335 3.20 -3.10 -7.59
C THR A 335 3.90 -2.92 -6.24
N ILE A 336 3.15 -2.64 -5.16
CA ILE A 336 3.70 -2.46 -3.81
C ILE A 336 4.30 -3.77 -3.29
N ALA A 337 3.60 -4.89 -3.47
CA ALA A 337 4.09 -6.19 -3.05
C ALA A 337 5.41 -6.54 -3.77
N LEU A 338 5.51 -6.23 -5.07
CA LEU A 338 6.73 -6.45 -5.82
C LEU A 338 7.88 -5.53 -5.38
N TYR A 339 7.59 -4.26 -5.06
CA TYR A 339 8.55 -3.36 -4.42
C TYR A 339 9.04 -3.91 -3.08
N LEU A 340 8.13 -4.37 -2.21
CA LEU A 340 8.50 -4.94 -0.92
C LEU A 340 9.34 -6.21 -1.10
N GLN A 341 9.07 -7.03 -2.11
CA GLN A 341 9.90 -8.18 -2.45
C GLN A 341 11.34 -7.78 -2.82
N TYR A 342 11.52 -6.68 -3.54
CA TYR A 342 12.84 -6.09 -3.81
C TYR A 342 13.52 -5.58 -2.53
N ARG A 343 12.76 -5.00 -1.60
CA ARG A 343 13.27 -4.51 -0.31
C ARG A 343 13.61 -5.62 0.69
N GLN A 344 13.21 -6.86 0.40
CA GLN A 344 13.53 -8.06 1.19
C GLN A 344 13.26 -7.91 2.71
N PRO A 345 12.02 -7.59 3.13
CA PRO A 345 11.67 -7.59 4.55
C PRO A 345 12.02 -8.93 5.20
N SER A 346 12.53 -8.88 6.43
CA SER A 346 12.76 -10.10 7.19
C SER A 346 11.44 -10.75 7.62
N ARG A 347 11.54 -11.99 8.08
CA ARG A 347 10.43 -12.73 8.67
C ARG A 347 9.79 -11.98 9.83
N GLU A 348 10.64 -11.42 10.69
CA GLU A 348 10.20 -10.65 11.85
C GLU A 348 9.55 -9.32 11.45
N ASP A 349 10.03 -8.66 10.39
CA ASP A 349 9.42 -7.43 9.89
C ASP A 349 7.98 -7.65 9.43
N LEU A 350 7.72 -8.74 8.71
CA LEU A 350 6.38 -9.09 8.26
C LEU A 350 5.49 -9.52 9.42
N ARG A 351 6.00 -10.35 10.33
CA ARG A 351 5.26 -10.83 11.50
C ARG A 351 4.83 -9.67 12.40
N SER A 352 5.74 -8.76 12.75
CA SER A 352 5.44 -7.64 13.65
C SER A 352 4.30 -6.75 13.15
N VAL A 353 4.30 -6.42 11.84
CA VAL A 353 3.23 -5.62 11.22
C VAL A 353 1.93 -6.41 11.13
N ARG A 354 2.01 -7.67 10.71
CA ARG A 354 0.83 -8.52 10.58
C ARG A 354 0.14 -8.74 11.92
N ASP A 355 0.90 -9.05 12.96
CA ASP A 355 0.37 -9.20 14.33
C ASP A 355 -0.35 -7.94 14.79
N ALA A 356 0.23 -6.77 14.57
CA ALA A 356 -0.38 -5.49 14.96
C ALA A 356 -1.73 -5.27 14.25
N ILE A 357 -1.78 -5.50 12.93
CA ILE A 357 -3.00 -5.33 12.12
C ILE A 357 -4.07 -6.36 12.51
N GLU A 358 -3.70 -7.64 12.56
CA GLU A 358 -4.66 -8.74 12.71
C GLU A 358 -5.25 -8.81 14.11
N ILE A 359 -4.47 -8.50 15.14
CA ILE A 359 -4.95 -8.45 16.53
C ILE A 359 -5.94 -7.29 16.70
N ASP A 360 -5.64 -6.11 16.15
CA ASP A 360 -6.58 -4.97 16.17
C ASP A 360 -7.88 -5.30 15.43
N ASN A 361 -7.78 -5.92 14.24
CA ASN A 361 -8.94 -6.33 13.47
C ASN A 361 -9.84 -7.29 14.28
N VAL A 362 -9.26 -8.33 14.87
CA VAL A 362 -10.03 -9.31 15.66
C VAL A 362 -10.70 -8.66 16.86
N ALA A 363 -9.99 -7.78 17.58
CA ALA A 363 -10.58 -7.06 18.70
C ALA A 363 -11.79 -6.21 18.29
N LYS A 364 -11.75 -5.60 17.09
CA LYS A 364 -12.90 -4.89 16.50
C LYS A 364 -14.03 -5.85 16.12
N VAL A 365 -13.73 -6.98 15.48
CA VAL A 365 -14.75 -7.98 15.12
C VAL A 365 -15.46 -8.53 16.36
N VAL A 366 -14.75 -8.78 17.46
CA VAL A 366 -15.34 -9.23 18.75
C VAL A 366 -16.38 -8.23 19.28
N LYS A 367 -16.09 -6.93 19.18
CA LYS A 367 -17.02 -5.86 19.58
C LYS A 367 -18.25 -5.81 18.67
N ARG A 368 -18.08 -6.13 17.38
CA ARG A 368 -19.12 -6.15 16.34
C ARG A 368 -19.81 -7.51 16.20
N ARG A 369 -19.56 -8.49 17.08
CA ARG A 369 -20.04 -9.88 16.93
C ARG A 369 -21.55 -10.06 16.77
N ALA A 370 -22.35 -9.07 17.18
CA ALA A 370 -23.81 -9.11 17.06
C ALA A 370 -24.32 -8.61 15.69
N GLU A 371 -23.45 -8.04 14.86
CA GLU A 371 -23.80 -7.59 13.51
C GLU A 371 -24.02 -8.78 12.57
N SER A 372 -24.96 -8.64 11.63
CA SER A 372 -25.43 -9.76 10.80
C SER A 372 -24.37 -10.32 9.86
N ASP A 373 -23.49 -9.47 9.35
CA ASP A 373 -22.36 -9.83 8.50
C ASP A 373 -21.30 -10.61 9.27
N VAL A 374 -20.98 -10.19 10.50
CA VAL A 374 -20.08 -10.94 11.39
C VAL A 374 -20.68 -12.30 11.73
N MET A 375 -21.96 -12.36 12.13
CA MET A 375 -22.64 -13.63 12.42
C MET A 375 -22.63 -14.59 11.21
N ALA A 376 -22.90 -14.08 10.00
CA ALA A 376 -22.84 -14.87 8.78
C ALA A 376 -21.43 -15.41 8.48
N PHE A 377 -20.40 -14.60 8.71
CA PHE A 377 -19.01 -15.02 8.55
C PHE A 377 -18.64 -16.13 9.56
N LEU A 378 -19.01 -15.97 10.83
CA LEU A 378 -18.74 -16.98 11.87
C LEU A 378 -19.46 -18.30 11.57
N GLU A 379 -20.71 -18.26 11.12
CA GLU A 379 -21.46 -19.47 10.78
C GLU A 379 -20.85 -20.21 9.59
N THR A 380 -20.45 -19.47 8.54
CA THR A 380 -19.81 -20.04 7.34
C THR A 380 -18.53 -20.80 7.69
N HIS A 381 -17.71 -20.26 8.59
CA HIS A 381 -16.45 -20.89 8.99
C HIS A 381 -16.62 -22.00 10.03
N ARG A 382 -17.75 -22.07 10.76
CA ARG A 382 -18.07 -23.19 11.65
C ARG A 382 -18.52 -24.45 10.91
N ALA A 383 -19.17 -24.28 9.75
CA ALA A 383 -19.77 -25.39 9.00
C ALA A 383 -18.78 -26.28 8.25
N VAL A 384 -17.46 -26.07 8.37
CA VAL A 384 -16.43 -26.68 7.49
C VAL A 384 -16.02 -28.10 7.88
N LEU A 385 -16.43 -28.65 9.04
CA LEU A 385 -15.99 -29.97 9.47
C LEU A 385 -16.91 -31.11 9.03
N ASP A 386 -16.64 -31.72 7.87
CA ASP A 386 -16.99 -33.13 7.58
C ASP A 386 -16.24 -33.65 6.33
N GLY A 387 -15.00 -34.16 6.50
CA GLY A 387 -14.27 -34.87 5.45
C GLY A 387 -12.75 -35.01 5.65
N CYS A 388 -12.15 -36.02 4.99
CA CYS A 388 -10.69 -36.18 4.95
C CYS A 388 -10.13 -35.31 3.79
N PRO A 389 -9.10 -34.47 4.00
CA PRO A 389 -8.65 -33.52 2.99
C PRO A 389 -8.06 -34.24 1.76
N THR A 390 -8.57 -33.92 0.58
CA THR A 390 -7.96 -34.28 -0.71
C THR A 390 -6.78 -33.35 -1.04
N ALA A 391 -5.98 -33.71 -2.05
CA ALA A 391 -4.92 -32.81 -2.55
C ALA A 391 -5.45 -31.49 -3.13
N ASP A 392 -6.72 -31.46 -3.55
CA ASP A 392 -7.38 -30.22 -3.96
C ASP A 392 -7.80 -29.37 -2.75
N ASP A 393 -8.12 -30.02 -1.63
CA ASP A 393 -8.46 -29.36 -0.36
C ASP A 393 -7.24 -28.71 0.28
N VAL A 394 -6.03 -29.24 0.09
CA VAL A 394 -4.78 -28.58 0.50
C VAL A 394 -4.55 -27.25 -0.24
N ARG A 395 -4.77 -27.21 -1.56
CA ARG A 395 -4.66 -25.94 -2.33
C ARG A 395 -5.77 -24.95 -1.97
N LYS A 396 -6.98 -25.45 -1.71
CA LYS A 396 -8.07 -24.62 -1.20
C LYS A 396 -7.73 -24.07 0.17
N ALA A 397 -7.18 -24.88 1.08
CA ALA A 397 -6.80 -24.46 2.44
C ALA A 397 -5.85 -23.26 2.43
N THR A 398 -4.84 -23.23 1.54
CA THR A 398 -3.97 -22.04 1.41
C THR A 398 -4.74 -20.80 0.93
N THR A 399 -5.73 -20.98 0.04
CA THR A 399 -6.54 -19.84 -0.44
C THR A 399 -7.54 -19.38 0.62
N GLU A 400 -8.16 -20.32 1.34
CA GLU A 400 -9.06 -20.07 2.46
C GLU A 400 -8.34 -19.42 3.63
N GLU A 401 -7.07 -19.77 3.86
CA GLU A 401 -6.23 -19.17 4.88
C GLU A 401 -6.13 -17.65 4.70
N PHE A 402 -5.77 -17.18 3.50
CA PHE A 402 -5.75 -15.74 3.23
C PHE A 402 -7.14 -15.11 3.27
N ARG A 403 -8.19 -15.81 2.81
CA ARG A 403 -9.57 -15.31 2.80
C ARG A 403 -10.11 -15.09 4.21
N PHE A 404 -9.79 -15.97 5.15
CA PHE A 404 -10.20 -15.85 6.54
C PHE A 404 -9.70 -14.52 7.14
N HIS A 405 -8.41 -14.25 7.02
CA HIS A 405 -7.78 -13.05 7.55
C HIS A 405 -8.26 -11.76 6.87
N VAL A 406 -8.37 -11.76 5.54
CA VAL A 406 -8.94 -10.62 4.79
C VAL A 406 -10.41 -10.40 5.15
N GLY A 407 -11.18 -11.47 5.38
CA GLY A 407 -12.57 -11.38 5.83
C GLY A 407 -12.70 -10.73 7.21
N LEU A 408 -11.86 -11.11 8.18
CA LEU A 408 -11.80 -10.45 9.49
C LEU A 408 -11.42 -8.97 9.37
N ALA A 409 -10.48 -8.61 8.49
CA ALA A 409 -10.11 -7.22 8.25
C ALA A 409 -11.25 -6.39 7.64
N GLN A 410 -12.01 -6.97 6.70
CA GLN A 410 -13.21 -6.33 6.13
C GLN A 410 -14.28 -6.10 7.21
N LEU A 411 -14.54 -7.11 8.05
CA LEU A 411 -15.48 -7.00 9.17
C LEU A 411 -15.01 -6.05 10.27
N ALA A 412 -13.70 -5.83 10.43
CA ALA A 412 -13.17 -4.82 11.34
C ALA A 412 -13.52 -3.39 10.89
N GLY A 413 -13.80 -3.19 9.60
CA GLY A 413 -14.35 -1.96 9.05
C GLY A 413 -13.34 -0.85 8.76
N ASN A 414 -12.03 -1.12 8.83
CA ASN A 414 -10.99 -0.14 8.54
C ASN A 414 -10.36 -0.43 7.17
N ALA A 415 -10.71 0.36 6.15
CA ALA A 415 -10.27 0.15 4.77
C ALA A 415 -8.75 0.23 4.57
N LEU A 416 -8.04 1.01 5.40
CA LEU A 416 -6.58 1.11 5.39
C LEU A 416 -5.92 -0.18 5.85
N LEU A 417 -6.36 -0.70 7.01
CA LEU A 417 -5.83 -1.94 7.57
C LEU A 417 -6.17 -3.16 6.72
N ASP A 418 -7.37 -3.21 6.12
CA ASP A 418 -7.73 -4.21 5.09
C ASP A 418 -6.76 -4.14 3.89
N LEU A 419 -6.54 -2.96 3.33
CA LEU A 419 -5.63 -2.79 2.21
C LEU A 419 -4.19 -3.22 2.54
N PHE A 420 -3.68 -2.80 3.70
CA PHE A 420 -2.33 -3.17 4.15
C PHE A 420 -2.19 -4.67 4.36
N LEU A 421 -3.22 -5.33 4.91
CA LEU A 421 -3.23 -6.79 5.01
C LEU A 421 -3.23 -7.45 3.63
N ARG A 422 -4.01 -6.95 2.66
CA ARG A 422 -4.00 -7.47 1.27
C ARG A 422 -2.63 -7.31 0.59
N ILE A 423 -1.91 -6.22 0.86
CA ILE A 423 -0.53 -6.03 0.36
C ILE A 423 0.41 -7.08 0.94
N ILE A 424 0.34 -7.33 2.25
CA ILE A 424 1.12 -8.38 2.92
C ILE A 424 0.78 -9.76 2.33
N VAL A 425 -0.51 -10.07 2.15
CA VAL A 425 -0.98 -11.32 1.54
C VAL A 425 -0.46 -11.50 0.11
N GLU A 426 -0.48 -10.45 -0.72
CA GLU A 426 0.05 -10.53 -2.08
C GLU A 426 1.58 -10.70 -2.09
N LEU A 427 2.30 -10.04 -1.19
CA LEU A 427 3.75 -10.24 -1.02
C LEU A 427 4.07 -11.70 -0.69
N PHE A 428 3.30 -12.34 0.20
CA PHE A 428 3.46 -13.75 0.53
C PHE A 428 3.21 -14.65 -0.67
N ARG A 429 2.11 -14.42 -1.40
CA ARG A 429 1.79 -15.16 -2.63
C ARG A 429 2.93 -15.07 -3.65
N ARG A 430 3.54 -13.89 -3.79
CA ARG A 430 4.70 -13.65 -4.68
C ARG A 430 5.96 -14.33 -4.20
N HIS A 431 6.26 -14.24 -2.90
CA HIS A 431 7.40 -14.91 -2.29
C HIS A 431 7.34 -16.41 -2.57
N TRP A 432 6.21 -17.05 -2.21
CA TRP A 432 5.96 -18.46 -2.43
C TRP A 432 6.16 -18.89 -3.89
N THR A 433 5.60 -18.11 -4.83
CA THR A 433 5.73 -18.37 -6.28
C THR A 433 7.19 -18.26 -6.74
N SER A 434 7.96 -17.31 -6.17
CA SER A 434 9.34 -17.06 -6.57
C SER A 434 10.35 -18.06 -5.98
N THR A 435 10.12 -18.54 -4.75
CA THR A 435 11.02 -19.45 -4.04
C THR A 435 10.72 -20.92 -4.32
N GLY A 436 9.53 -21.23 -4.85
CA GLY A 436 9.12 -22.61 -5.11
C GLY A 436 8.96 -23.42 -3.83
N GLN A 437 8.52 -22.77 -2.74
CA GLN A 437 8.22 -23.43 -1.46
C GLN A 437 7.26 -24.62 -1.67
N ALA A 438 7.51 -25.70 -0.92
CA ALA A 438 6.71 -26.91 -0.98
C ALA A 438 5.30 -26.65 -0.45
N LEU A 439 4.27 -27.17 -1.15
CA LEU A 439 2.87 -27.08 -0.71
C LEU A 439 2.71 -27.56 0.73
N PRO A 440 1.82 -26.92 1.53
CA PRO A 440 1.47 -27.41 2.85
C PRO A 440 1.05 -28.87 2.81
N SER A 441 1.31 -29.62 3.87
CA SER A 441 0.81 -31.00 3.99
C SER A 441 -0.70 -31.01 4.30
N PRO A 442 -1.39 -32.16 4.13
CA PRO A 442 -2.76 -32.28 4.62
C PRO A 442 -2.92 -32.02 6.12
N ASN A 443 -1.91 -32.37 6.93
CA ASN A 443 -1.91 -32.12 8.38
C ASN A 443 -1.80 -30.63 8.70
N ASP A 444 -1.03 -29.90 7.88
CA ASP A 444 -0.93 -28.45 7.95
C ASP A 444 -2.31 -27.82 7.70
N ALA A 445 -2.97 -28.17 6.59
CA ALA A 445 -4.31 -27.68 6.27
C ALA A 445 -5.30 -27.87 7.44
N VAL A 446 -5.33 -29.07 8.04
CA VAL A 446 -6.18 -29.37 9.20
C VAL A 446 -5.82 -28.53 10.44
N ALA A 447 -4.52 -28.33 10.70
CA ALA A 447 -4.07 -27.52 11.82
C ALA A 447 -4.50 -26.04 11.70
N VAL A 448 -4.48 -25.49 10.49
CA VAL A 448 -4.94 -24.12 10.23
C VAL A 448 -6.45 -24.00 10.33
N GLU A 449 -7.21 -24.95 9.78
CA GLU A 449 -8.66 -24.97 9.93
C GLU A 449 -9.08 -25.05 11.41
N HIS A 450 -8.47 -25.94 12.19
CA HIS A 450 -8.68 -26.00 13.64
C HIS A 450 -8.28 -24.71 14.37
N ALA A 451 -7.26 -23.99 13.87
CA ALA A 451 -6.88 -22.71 14.44
C ALA A 451 -7.94 -21.64 14.16
N HIS A 452 -8.43 -21.53 12.92
CA HIS A 452 -9.51 -20.61 12.52
C HIS A 452 -10.80 -20.88 13.28
N LEU A 453 -11.20 -22.14 13.43
CA LEU A 453 -12.38 -22.52 14.22
C LEU A 453 -12.29 -22.03 15.66
N ARG A 454 -11.14 -22.23 16.32
CA ARG A 454 -10.93 -21.73 17.68
C ARG A 454 -10.98 -20.20 17.73
N ILE A 455 -10.49 -19.49 16.72
CA ILE A 455 -10.61 -18.03 16.66
C ILE A 455 -12.09 -17.62 16.56
N VAL A 456 -12.83 -18.24 15.64
CA VAL A 456 -14.27 -18.02 15.42
C VAL A 456 -15.10 -18.28 16.68
N GLU A 457 -14.82 -19.36 17.41
CA GLU A 457 -15.48 -19.67 18.68
C GLU A 457 -15.24 -18.59 19.74
N ALA A 458 -14.01 -18.09 19.86
CA ALA A 458 -13.68 -17.03 20.81
C ALA A 458 -14.39 -15.71 20.46
N ILE A 459 -14.47 -15.38 19.16
CA ILE A 459 -15.23 -14.22 18.67
C ILE A 459 -16.73 -14.38 18.98
N ALA A 460 -17.30 -15.56 18.74
CA ALA A 460 -18.73 -15.83 18.93
C ALA A 460 -19.16 -15.63 20.40
N VAL A 461 -18.33 -16.05 21.37
CA VAL A 461 -18.61 -15.85 22.79
C VAL A 461 -18.25 -14.45 23.31
N GLY A 462 -17.57 -13.64 22.49
CA GLY A 462 -17.18 -12.28 22.83
C GLY A 462 -15.90 -12.17 23.68
N ASP A 463 -15.04 -13.19 23.67
CA ASP A 463 -13.80 -13.21 24.46
C ASP A 463 -12.64 -12.60 23.65
N ASP A 464 -12.47 -11.29 23.81
CA ASP A 464 -11.44 -10.49 23.12
C ASP A 464 -10.01 -10.96 23.40
N SER A 465 -9.70 -11.25 24.68
CA SER A 465 -8.37 -11.69 25.10
C SER A 465 -8.04 -13.07 24.52
N LEU A 466 -8.99 -14.01 24.55
CA LEU A 466 -8.80 -15.33 24.00
C LEU A 466 -8.72 -15.31 22.47
N ALA A 467 -9.56 -14.51 21.80
CA ALA A 467 -9.53 -14.37 20.34
C ALA A 467 -8.17 -13.82 19.89
N SER A 468 -7.71 -12.73 20.52
CA SER A 468 -6.40 -12.12 20.25
C SER A 468 -5.24 -13.09 20.48
N TYR A 469 -5.26 -13.84 21.58
CA TYR A 469 -4.26 -14.87 21.86
C TYR A 469 -4.26 -15.98 20.80
N ARG A 470 -5.44 -16.48 20.41
CA ARG A 470 -5.57 -17.56 19.42
C ARG A 470 -5.11 -17.12 18.03
N VAL A 471 -5.38 -15.88 17.64
CA VAL A 471 -4.88 -15.28 16.39
C VAL A 471 -3.36 -15.21 16.41
N ARG A 472 -2.75 -14.61 17.44
CA ARG A 472 -1.29 -14.52 17.55
C ARG A 472 -0.63 -15.89 17.47
N ARG A 473 -1.16 -16.87 18.22
CA ARG A 473 -0.63 -18.24 18.20
C ARG A 473 -0.79 -18.91 16.84
N HIS A 474 -1.88 -18.63 16.12
CA HIS A 474 -2.08 -19.13 14.77
C HIS A 474 -1.08 -18.50 13.80
N LEU A 475 -0.85 -17.18 13.85
CA LEU A 475 0.14 -16.49 13.05
C LEU A 475 1.56 -17.01 13.30
N ASP A 476 1.91 -17.30 14.56
CA ASP A 476 3.18 -17.90 14.94
C ASP A 476 3.37 -19.31 14.39
N ALA A 477 2.36 -20.16 14.51
CA ALA A 477 2.40 -21.53 14.00
C ALA A 477 2.47 -21.54 12.47
N ALA A 478 1.69 -20.67 11.84
CA ALA A 478 1.65 -20.54 10.41
C ALA A 478 2.93 -19.90 9.89
N ALA A 479 3.67 -19.09 10.65
CA ALA A 479 4.87 -18.36 10.19
C ALA A 479 5.85 -19.19 9.33
N SER A 480 6.01 -20.49 9.60
CA SER A 480 6.82 -21.41 8.77
C SER A 480 6.35 -21.61 7.32
N TRP A 481 5.10 -21.29 7.00
CA TRP A 481 4.51 -21.36 5.66
C TRP A 481 4.47 -19.99 4.98
N TRP A 482 4.46 -18.92 5.76
CA TRP A 482 4.33 -17.57 5.23
C TRP A 482 5.71 -16.95 4.96
N LEU A 483 6.76 -17.47 5.61
CA LEU A 483 8.08 -16.88 5.71
C LEU A 483 9.17 -17.91 5.45
#